data_AF-A0A7J9X4S6-F1
#
_entry.id   AF-A0A7J9X4S6-F1
#
_cell.length_a   1.000
_cell.length_b   1.000
_cell.length_c   1.000
_cell.angle_alpha   90.00
_cell.angle_beta   90.00
_cell.angle_gamma   90.00
#
_symmetry.space_group_name_H-M   'P 1'
#
loop_
_entity.id
_entity.type
_entity.pdbx_description
1 polymer ?
#
loop_
_entity_poly.entity_id
_entity_poly.type
_entity_poly.pdbx_seq_one_letter_code
_entity_poly.pdbx_strand_id
1 'polypeptide(L)'
;MVNRRDDVYGSDFAGRMRFGTEVVRAVRAAVPSDFLVGLRMTGDPLTDDIGLGPDDMLEIARYLDGLGAIDLFDISGGTGATLETQAGTVPPDTFDRGCYLPLARAVKDVVSVPVLCAGRILDAEQAEQALAAGDCDLVAMTRAHMADPDIVTKLTAGELDRVRPCIAINDGCIGRSYQRLTVKCAVNPVLGHDELDRPERATTPRRVVVVGGGPAGMEAARVAASRGHQVSLLEAGTGPRRADHHRAQVTAPAASRQARGLVGQ
;
A
#
# COMPACT_ATOMS: atom_id res chain seq x y z
N MET A 1 28.91 7.97 1.87
CA MET A 1 28.60 8.35 3.27
C MET A 1 28.03 9.77 3.30
N VAL A 2 26.76 9.91 3.71
CA VAL A 2 26.05 11.22 3.79
C VAL A 2 26.53 12.06 4.98
N ASN A 3 26.63 11.45 6.17
CA ASN A 3 27.14 12.14 7.35
C ASN A 3 28.68 12.18 7.30
N ARG A 4 29.25 13.38 7.10
CA ARG A 4 30.69 13.63 7.03
C ARG A 4 31.22 14.45 8.22
N ARG A 5 30.47 14.47 9.33
CA ARG A 5 30.85 15.24 10.52
C ARG A 5 32.04 14.59 11.20
N ASP A 6 32.93 15.41 11.74
CA ASP A 6 34.10 15.04 12.54
C ASP A 6 33.87 15.25 14.04
N ASP A 7 32.69 15.71 14.43
CA ASP A 7 32.29 15.87 15.82
C ASP A 7 31.64 14.61 16.40
N VAL A 8 31.10 14.75 17.62
CA VAL A 8 30.48 13.67 18.41
C VAL A 8 29.27 13.00 17.74
N TYR A 9 28.81 13.49 16.58
CA TYR A 9 27.69 12.94 15.81
C TYR A 9 28.08 12.25 14.50
N GLY A 10 29.37 12.06 14.17
CA GLY A 10 29.74 11.47 12.86
C GLY A 10 31.06 10.72 12.77
N SER A 11 32.01 10.97 13.67
CA SER A 11 33.38 10.48 13.60
C SER A 11 33.54 8.96 13.57
N ASP A 12 32.62 8.21 14.19
CA ASP A 12 32.58 6.75 14.20
C ASP A 12 31.12 6.23 14.21
N PHE A 13 30.94 4.91 14.32
CA PHE A 13 29.61 4.31 14.40
C PHE A 13 28.80 4.86 15.61
N ALA A 14 29.42 4.93 16.79
CA ALA A 14 28.75 5.42 18.00
C ALA A 14 28.32 6.89 17.86
N GLY A 15 29.16 7.73 17.23
CA GLY A 15 28.85 9.11 16.90
C GLY A 15 27.67 9.19 15.92
N ARG A 16 27.68 8.41 14.84
CA ARG A 16 26.55 8.38 13.89
C ARG A 16 25.25 7.89 14.54
N MET A 17 25.33 6.93 15.47
CA MET A 17 24.18 6.43 16.22
C MET A 17 23.70 7.37 17.33
N ARG A 18 24.50 8.35 17.73
CA ARG A 18 24.16 9.28 18.82
C ARG A 18 22.82 9.97 18.60
N PHE A 19 22.62 10.56 17.42
CA PHE A 19 21.39 11.30 17.12
C PHE A 19 20.15 10.39 17.19
N GLY A 20 20.20 9.21 16.54
CA GLY A 20 19.10 8.24 16.60
C GLY A 20 18.83 7.75 18.04
N THR A 21 19.88 7.51 18.82
CA THR A 21 19.78 7.10 20.23
C THR A 21 19.10 8.16 21.08
N GLU A 22 19.52 9.43 20.94
CA GLU A 22 18.98 10.56 21.70
C GLU A 22 17.51 10.79 21.35
N VAL A 23 17.13 10.70 20.07
CA VAL A 23 15.73 10.80 19.62
C VAL A 23 14.88 9.67 20.20
N VAL A 24 15.30 8.41 20.06
CA VAL A 24 14.54 7.25 20.57
C VAL A 24 14.33 7.35 22.08
N ARG A 25 15.39 7.71 22.83
CA ARG A 25 15.29 7.90 24.29
C ARG A 25 14.40 9.07 24.67
N ALA A 26 14.49 10.20 23.97
CA ALA A 26 13.66 11.37 24.22
C ALA A 26 12.18 11.07 23.97
N VAL A 27 11.85 10.38 22.87
CA VAL A 27 10.48 9.94 22.57
C VAL A 27 9.97 8.99 23.65
N ARG A 28 10.76 7.97 24.02
CA ARG A 28 10.38 7.02 25.08
C ARG A 28 10.16 7.71 26.43
N ALA A 29 11.00 8.69 26.79
CA ALA A 29 10.84 9.43 28.03
C ALA A 29 9.62 10.37 28.04
N ALA A 30 9.13 10.76 26.86
CA ALA A 30 7.99 11.66 26.71
C ALA A 30 6.63 10.95 26.73
N VAL A 31 6.60 9.61 26.69
CA VAL A 31 5.37 8.82 26.63
C VAL A 31 5.27 7.85 27.81
N PRO A 32 4.06 7.44 28.21
CA PRO A 32 3.86 6.37 29.19
C PRO A 32 4.51 5.05 28.79
N SER A 33 4.79 4.17 29.76
CA SER A 33 5.47 2.89 29.52
C SER A 33 4.66 1.90 28.67
N ASP A 34 3.33 2.05 28.64
CA ASP A 34 2.40 1.24 27.83
C ASP A 34 2.12 1.85 26.45
N PHE A 35 2.74 2.98 26.11
CA PHE A 35 2.64 3.58 24.79
C PHE A 35 3.59 2.89 23.81
N LEU A 36 3.07 2.47 22.65
CA LEU A 36 3.87 1.83 21.60
C LEU A 36 4.72 2.86 20.85
N VAL A 37 6.03 2.60 20.76
CA VAL A 37 7.01 3.39 19.99
C VAL A 37 7.60 2.51 18.89
N GLY A 38 7.17 2.74 17.65
CA GLY A 38 7.76 2.08 16.49
C GLY A 38 8.90 2.90 15.86
N LEU A 39 9.86 2.22 15.24
CA LEU A 39 10.90 2.84 14.42
C LEU A 39 10.82 2.33 12.99
N ARG A 40 10.65 3.25 12.03
CA ARG A 40 10.69 2.93 10.61
C ARG A 40 12.08 3.16 10.04
N MET A 41 12.61 2.19 9.30
CA MET A 41 13.90 2.29 8.63
C MET A 41 13.94 1.54 7.31
N THR A 42 14.93 1.88 6.48
CA THR A 42 15.23 1.08 5.29
C THR A 42 16.09 -0.13 5.68
N GLY A 43 15.75 -1.31 5.18
CA GLY A 43 16.60 -2.50 5.30
C GLY A 43 17.70 -2.56 4.24
N ASP A 44 17.49 -1.89 3.11
CA ASP A 44 18.47 -1.76 2.03
C ASP A 44 18.30 -0.38 1.35
N PRO A 45 19.33 0.46 1.37
CA PRO A 45 19.31 1.75 0.69
C PRO A 45 19.13 1.70 -0.83
N LEU A 46 19.40 0.54 -1.45
CA LEU A 46 19.41 0.28 -2.90
C LEU A 46 20.38 1.17 -3.68
N THR A 47 21.41 1.69 -3.01
CA THR A 47 22.48 2.50 -3.62
C THR A 47 23.69 2.58 -2.70
N ASP A 48 24.87 2.67 -3.31
CA ASP A 48 26.13 2.95 -2.62
C ASP A 48 26.33 4.43 -2.30
N ASP A 49 25.54 5.33 -2.90
CA ASP A 49 25.73 6.80 -2.80
C ASP A 49 25.69 7.30 -1.35
N ILE A 50 24.89 6.65 -0.52
CA ILE A 50 24.76 7.04 0.89
C ILE A 50 25.86 6.44 1.77
N GLY A 51 26.64 5.48 1.26
CA GLY A 51 27.70 4.77 1.98
C GLY A 51 27.21 3.94 3.16
N LEU A 52 26.01 3.39 3.07
CA LEU A 52 25.45 2.38 3.95
C LEU A 52 24.85 1.29 3.06
N GLY A 53 25.08 0.03 3.40
CA GLY A 53 24.47 -1.13 2.75
C GLY A 53 23.60 -1.94 3.72
N PRO A 54 23.03 -3.07 3.27
CA PRO A 54 22.19 -3.94 4.09
C PRO A 54 22.85 -4.38 5.40
N ASP A 55 24.14 -4.74 5.38
CA ASP A 55 24.87 -5.16 6.58
C ASP A 55 24.98 -4.04 7.63
N ASP A 56 25.23 -2.80 7.18
CA ASP A 56 25.21 -1.63 8.06
C ASP A 56 23.82 -1.42 8.65
N MET A 57 22.76 -1.58 7.84
CA MET A 57 21.38 -1.43 8.31
C MET A 57 21.01 -2.49 9.35
N LEU A 58 21.51 -3.72 9.23
CA LEU A 58 21.33 -4.77 10.25
C LEU A 58 22.09 -4.46 11.54
N GLU A 59 23.31 -3.93 11.45
CA GLU A 59 24.07 -3.48 12.63
C GLU A 59 23.33 -2.33 13.35
N ILE A 60 22.80 -1.37 12.59
CA ILE A 60 21.99 -0.26 13.11
C ILE A 60 20.72 -0.78 13.80
N ALA A 61 19.99 -1.72 13.16
CA ALA A 61 18.78 -2.30 13.73
C ALA A 61 19.06 -2.99 15.07
N ARG A 62 20.10 -3.84 15.12
CA ARG A 62 20.53 -4.53 16.35
C ARG A 62 20.93 -3.55 17.47
N TYR A 63 21.68 -2.50 17.13
CA TYR A 63 22.08 -1.48 18.09
C TYR A 63 20.86 -0.74 18.67
N LEU A 64 19.91 -0.35 17.81
CA LEU A 64 18.72 0.39 18.22
C LEU A 64 17.76 -0.47 19.05
N ASP A 65 17.60 -1.75 18.69
CA ASP A 65 16.82 -2.73 19.47
C ASP A 65 17.41 -2.90 20.88
N GLY A 66 18.74 -3.01 20.97
CA GLY A 66 19.47 -3.12 22.24
C GLY A 66 19.30 -1.93 23.21
N LEU A 67 18.72 -0.81 22.77
CA LEU A 67 18.33 0.29 23.65
C LEU A 67 17.10 -0.04 24.52
N GLY A 68 16.31 -1.05 24.14
CA GLY A 68 15.10 -1.47 24.86
C GLY A 68 14.00 -0.41 24.89
N ALA A 69 13.98 0.48 23.89
CA ALA A 69 13.09 1.64 23.85
C ALA A 69 12.14 1.64 22.63
N ILE A 70 12.29 0.68 21.72
CA ILE A 70 11.50 0.49 20.50
C ILE A 70 10.66 -0.78 20.68
N ASP A 71 9.39 -0.75 20.31
CA ASP A 71 8.45 -1.89 20.44
C ASP A 71 8.16 -2.57 19.11
N LEU A 72 8.54 -1.95 17.98
CA LEU A 72 8.25 -2.42 16.63
C LEU A 72 9.23 -1.80 15.62
N PHE A 73 9.76 -2.62 14.72
CA PHE A 73 10.46 -2.11 13.52
C PHE A 73 9.53 -2.13 12.30
N ASP A 74 9.41 -1.03 11.56
CA ASP A 74 8.76 -0.95 10.24
C ASP A 74 9.84 -0.92 9.15
N ILE A 75 9.95 -1.99 8.37
CA ILE A 75 11.00 -2.19 7.38
C ILE A 75 10.47 -1.99 5.97
N SER A 76 11.14 -1.11 5.24
CA SER A 76 10.99 -0.92 3.80
C SER A 76 12.35 -0.93 3.10
N GLY A 77 12.41 -0.59 1.81
CA GLY A 77 13.66 -0.40 1.06
C GLY A 77 13.77 0.98 0.43
N GLY A 78 14.91 1.25 -0.18
CA GLY A 78 15.19 2.49 -0.91
C GLY A 78 15.53 3.68 -0.01
N THR A 79 15.76 4.82 -0.65
CA THR A 79 16.18 6.10 -0.02
C THR A 79 15.70 7.28 -0.85
N GLY A 80 15.86 8.51 -0.36
CA GLY A 80 15.67 9.71 -1.16
C GLY A 80 16.91 10.17 -1.94
N ALA A 81 17.94 9.33 -2.09
CA ALA A 81 19.23 9.74 -2.67
C ALA A 81 19.17 9.92 -4.19
N THR A 82 18.44 9.05 -4.89
CA THR A 82 18.21 9.13 -6.34
C THR A 82 16.73 8.94 -6.64
N LEU A 83 16.30 9.26 -7.87
CA LEU A 83 14.91 9.01 -8.30
C LEU A 83 14.56 7.51 -8.28
N GLU A 84 15.54 6.66 -8.59
CA GLU A 84 15.38 5.20 -8.61
C GLU A 84 15.21 4.64 -7.20
N THR A 85 16.09 5.03 -6.26
CA THR A 85 15.96 4.58 -4.88
C THR A 85 14.74 5.18 -4.18
N GLN A 86 14.30 6.37 -4.60
CA GLN A 86 13.06 6.98 -4.14
C GLN A 86 11.85 6.15 -4.57
N ALA A 87 11.85 5.62 -5.80
CA ALA A 87 10.82 4.69 -6.25
C ALA A 87 10.79 3.41 -5.38
N GLY A 88 11.94 2.98 -4.85
CA GLY A 88 12.02 1.90 -3.87
C GLY A 88 11.28 2.19 -2.55
N THR A 89 11.21 3.43 -2.10
CA THR A 89 10.45 3.77 -0.87
C THR A 89 8.95 3.52 -1.00
N VAL A 90 8.42 3.61 -2.23
CA VAL A 90 7.02 3.30 -2.56
C VAL A 90 7.00 2.48 -3.86
N PRO A 91 7.31 1.16 -3.81
CA PRO A 91 7.59 0.38 -5.01
C PRO A 91 6.43 0.41 -6.02
N PRO A 92 6.61 0.98 -7.23
CA PRO A 92 5.62 0.96 -8.30
C PRO A 92 5.43 -0.45 -8.89
N ASP A 93 4.63 -0.55 -9.94
CA ASP A 93 4.30 -1.78 -10.65
C ASP A 93 5.50 -2.50 -11.31
N THR A 94 6.62 -1.79 -11.49
CA THR A 94 7.89 -2.33 -12.03
C THR A 94 8.73 -3.14 -11.04
N PHE A 95 8.43 -3.08 -9.73
CA PHE A 95 9.10 -3.90 -8.73
C PHE A 95 8.48 -5.31 -8.67
N ASP A 96 9.02 -6.21 -7.87
CA ASP A 96 8.29 -7.42 -7.52
C ASP A 96 7.29 -7.16 -6.39
N ARG A 97 6.24 -7.98 -6.33
CA ARG A 97 5.34 -7.97 -5.18
C ARG A 97 6.10 -8.48 -3.96
N GLY A 98 6.04 -7.77 -2.84
CA GLY A 98 6.67 -8.24 -1.59
C GLY A 98 8.19 -8.07 -1.61
N CYS A 99 8.70 -7.12 -2.41
CA CYS A 99 10.12 -6.96 -2.71
C CYS A 99 11.03 -6.79 -1.49
N TYR A 100 10.49 -6.49 -0.31
CA TYR A 100 11.24 -6.28 0.94
C TYR A 100 11.01 -7.33 2.01
N LEU A 101 10.28 -8.41 1.71
CA LEU A 101 10.12 -9.54 2.64
C LEU A 101 11.47 -10.16 3.05
N PRO A 102 12.47 -10.36 2.16
CA PRO A 102 13.78 -10.85 2.58
C PRO A 102 14.50 -9.90 3.55
N LEU A 103 14.35 -8.58 3.36
CA LEU A 103 14.94 -7.57 4.25
C LEU A 103 14.26 -7.58 5.61
N ALA A 104 12.94 -7.68 5.65
CA ALA A 104 12.18 -7.80 6.90
C ALA A 104 12.59 -9.05 7.68
N ARG A 105 12.74 -10.21 7.02
CA ARG A 105 13.26 -11.43 7.66
C ARG A 105 14.65 -11.23 8.24
N ALA A 106 15.57 -10.65 7.46
CA ALA A 106 16.94 -10.43 7.93
C ALA A 106 16.99 -9.51 9.17
N VAL A 107 16.14 -8.49 9.23
CA VAL A 107 16.01 -7.64 10.43
C VAL A 107 15.41 -8.43 11.59
N LYS A 108 14.35 -9.20 11.34
CA LYS A 108 13.70 -10.04 12.35
C LYS A 108 14.68 -11.01 13.03
N ASP A 109 15.64 -11.55 12.28
CA ASP A 109 16.67 -12.45 12.80
C ASP A 109 17.65 -11.78 13.77
N VAL A 110 17.72 -10.44 13.82
CA VAL A 110 18.71 -9.69 14.62
C VAL A 110 18.09 -8.76 15.67
N VAL A 111 16.76 -8.64 15.72
CA VAL A 111 16.03 -7.84 16.71
C VAL A 111 15.11 -8.71 17.58
N SER A 112 14.78 -8.23 18.76
CA SER A 112 13.95 -8.95 19.74
C SER A 112 12.46 -8.60 19.66
N VAL A 113 12.12 -7.46 19.05
CA VAL A 113 10.74 -6.96 18.92
C VAL A 113 10.12 -7.33 17.57
N PRO A 114 8.78 -7.29 17.43
CA PRO A 114 8.12 -7.59 16.17
C PRO A 114 8.62 -6.74 14.99
N VAL A 115 8.54 -7.30 13.78
CA VAL A 115 8.88 -6.61 12.53
C VAL A 115 7.64 -6.49 11.64
N LEU A 116 7.30 -5.26 11.28
CA LEU A 116 6.33 -4.93 10.25
C LEU A 116 7.04 -4.73 8.91
N CYS A 117 6.53 -5.32 7.83
CA CYS A 117 7.08 -5.16 6.49
C CYS A 117 6.18 -4.29 5.60
N ALA A 118 6.76 -3.24 5.01
CA ALA A 118 6.13 -2.38 4.01
C ALA A 118 6.87 -2.51 2.66
N GLY A 119 6.22 -3.10 1.66
CA GLY A 119 6.88 -3.31 0.36
C GLY A 119 6.01 -4.01 -0.66
N ARG A 120 5.05 -3.27 -1.23
CA ARG A 120 4.12 -3.78 -2.26
C ARG A 120 3.45 -5.12 -1.88
N ILE A 121 2.94 -5.16 -0.65
CA ILE A 121 2.00 -6.17 -0.15
C ILE A 121 0.60 -5.60 -0.39
N LEU A 122 -0.11 -6.13 -1.39
CA LEU A 122 -1.29 -5.47 -1.98
C LEU A 122 -2.61 -6.23 -1.79
N ASP A 123 -2.55 -7.54 -1.50
CA ASP A 123 -3.73 -8.37 -1.23
C ASP A 123 -3.47 -9.28 -0.03
N ALA A 124 -4.55 -9.90 0.44
CA ALA A 124 -4.53 -10.73 1.63
C ALA A 124 -3.80 -12.05 1.45
N GLU A 125 -3.81 -12.63 0.25
CA GLU A 125 -3.09 -13.87 -0.02
C GLU A 125 -1.57 -13.64 0.15
N GLN A 126 -1.06 -12.56 -0.41
CA GLN A 126 0.34 -12.19 -0.24
C GLN A 126 0.69 -11.87 1.22
N ALA A 127 -0.21 -11.17 1.93
CA ALA A 127 -0.03 -10.87 3.35
C ALA A 127 0.05 -12.16 4.18
N GLU A 128 -0.89 -13.08 3.99
CA GLU A 128 -0.94 -14.36 4.69
C GLU A 128 0.29 -15.21 4.38
N GLN A 129 0.72 -15.27 3.13
CA GLN A 129 1.94 -16.00 2.73
C GLN A 129 3.18 -15.47 3.45
N ALA A 130 3.34 -14.14 3.55
CA ALA A 130 4.46 -13.51 4.24
C ALA A 130 4.47 -13.82 5.75
N LEU A 131 3.30 -13.77 6.38
CA LEU A 131 3.14 -14.08 7.81
C LEU A 131 3.40 -15.57 8.09
N ALA A 132 2.79 -16.46 7.29
CA ALA A 132 2.95 -17.91 7.42
C ALA A 132 4.39 -18.38 7.17
N ALA A 133 5.11 -17.72 6.27
CA ALA A 133 6.54 -17.97 6.04
C ALA A 133 7.44 -17.42 7.15
N GLY A 134 6.90 -16.60 8.07
CA GLY A 134 7.70 -15.93 9.10
C GLY A 134 8.64 -14.87 8.56
N ASP A 135 8.33 -14.27 7.40
CA ASP A 135 9.12 -13.16 6.83
C ASP A 135 8.98 -11.88 7.68
N CYS A 136 7.83 -11.71 8.35
CA CYS A 136 7.52 -10.59 9.21
C CYS A 136 6.43 -10.98 10.23
N ASP A 137 6.20 -10.14 11.24
CA ASP A 137 5.11 -10.30 12.23
C ASP A 137 3.86 -9.52 11.84
N LEU A 138 4.03 -8.44 11.07
CA LEU A 138 2.94 -7.62 10.54
C LEU A 138 3.24 -7.19 9.11
N VAL A 139 2.18 -6.88 8.36
CA VAL A 139 2.30 -6.28 7.03
C VAL A 139 1.70 -4.88 7.01
N ALA A 140 2.38 -3.94 6.35
CA ALA A 140 1.81 -2.63 6.06
C ALA A 140 1.28 -2.57 4.63
N MET A 141 -0.02 -2.31 4.51
CA MET A 141 -0.75 -2.32 3.24
C MET A 141 -1.33 -0.94 2.88
N THR A 142 -0.58 0.15 3.12
CA THR A 142 -1.08 1.54 2.98
C THR A 142 -1.85 1.80 1.69
N ARG A 143 -1.27 1.47 0.52
CA ARG A 143 -1.93 1.70 -0.77
C ARG A 143 -3.12 0.76 -1.03
N ALA A 144 -3.14 -0.42 -0.42
CA ALA A 144 -4.30 -1.31 -0.48
C ALA A 144 -5.47 -0.70 0.28
N HIS A 145 -5.24 -0.14 1.49
CA HIS A 145 -6.27 0.60 2.23
C HIS A 145 -6.76 1.85 1.48
N MET A 146 -5.88 2.54 0.75
CA MET A 146 -6.29 3.67 -0.11
C MET A 146 -7.19 3.23 -1.28
N ALA A 147 -6.93 2.05 -1.86
CA ALA A 147 -7.77 1.48 -2.90
C ALA A 147 -9.11 0.99 -2.32
N ASP A 148 -9.07 0.37 -1.15
CA ASP A 148 -10.24 -0.17 -0.48
C ASP A 148 -10.20 0.07 1.04
N PRO A 149 -10.86 1.14 1.53
CA PRO A 149 -10.94 1.43 2.96
C PRO A 149 -11.61 0.31 3.77
N ASP A 150 -12.49 -0.48 3.14
CA ASP A 150 -13.22 -1.59 3.76
C ASP A 150 -12.47 -2.93 3.66
N ILE A 151 -11.21 -2.95 3.22
CA ILE A 151 -10.45 -4.18 2.99
C ILE A 151 -10.48 -5.11 4.20
N VAL A 152 -10.25 -4.62 5.43
CA VAL A 152 -10.23 -5.46 6.64
C VAL A 152 -11.59 -6.10 6.90
N THR A 153 -12.67 -5.32 6.75
CA THR A 153 -14.05 -5.80 6.90
C THR A 153 -14.35 -6.92 5.89
N LYS A 154 -14.00 -6.71 4.62
CA LYS A 154 -14.22 -7.68 3.54
C LYS A 154 -13.41 -8.96 3.74
N LEU A 155 -12.15 -8.83 4.15
CA LEU A 155 -11.29 -9.97 4.44
C LEU A 155 -11.82 -10.80 5.61
N THR A 156 -12.28 -10.14 6.67
CA THR A 156 -12.88 -10.81 7.85
C THR A 156 -14.17 -11.54 7.47
N ALA A 157 -14.93 -11.02 6.50
CA ALA A 157 -16.14 -11.64 5.98
C ALA A 157 -15.90 -12.73 4.92
N GLY A 158 -14.65 -12.99 4.53
CA GLY A 158 -14.30 -13.96 3.47
C GLY A 158 -14.62 -13.47 2.04
N GLU A 159 -14.81 -12.17 1.86
CA GLU A 159 -15.23 -11.53 0.60
C GLU A 159 -14.03 -11.05 -0.23
N LEU A 160 -13.07 -11.94 -0.46
CA LEU A 160 -11.81 -11.64 -1.17
C LEU A 160 -12.04 -11.07 -2.58
N ASP A 161 -13.04 -11.59 -3.29
CA ASP A 161 -13.40 -11.16 -4.64
C ASP A 161 -14.02 -9.75 -4.71
N ARG A 162 -14.36 -9.18 -3.56
CA ARG A 162 -14.92 -7.83 -3.43
C ARG A 162 -13.87 -6.77 -3.05
N VAL A 163 -12.67 -7.19 -2.71
CA VAL A 163 -11.57 -6.26 -2.41
C VAL A 163 -11.18 -5.55 -3.70
N ARG A 164 -11.16 -4.22 -3.66
CA ARG A 164 -10.64 -3.41 -4.77
C ARG A 164 -9.11 -3.38 -4.69
N PRO A 165 -8.39 -4.06 -5.62
CA PRO A 165 -6.95 -4.17 -5.52
C PRO A 165 -6.25 -2.85 -5.86
N CYS A 166 -5.17 -2.57 -5.15
CA CYS A 166 -4.23 -1.54 -5.58
C CYS A 166 -3.44 -2.03 -6.80
N ILE A 167 -3.29 -1.19 -7.82
CA ILE A 167 -2.55 -1.51 -9.05
C ILE A 167 -1.10 -0.99 -9.06
N ALA A 168 -0.62 -0.46 -7.93
CA ALA A 168 0.76 0.04 -7.75
C ALA A 168 1.25 1.10 -8.77
N ILE A 169 0.35 1.78 -9.48
CA ILE A 169 0.71 2.74 -10.55
C ILE A 169 1.37 4.03 -10.04
N ASN A 170 1.25 4.33 -8.74
CA ASN A 170 1.81 5.51 -8.06
C ASN A 170 1.35 6.90 -8.54
N ASP A 171 0.75 7.03 -9.72
CA ASP A 171 0.32 8.29 -10.33
C ASP A 171 -0.63 9.09 -9.41
N GLY A 172 -1.77 8.50 -9.05
CA GLY A 172 -2.77 9.16 -8.20
C GLY A 172 -2.34 9.38 -6.76
N CYS A 173 -1.42 8.57 -6.22
CA CYS A 173 -1.06 8.61 -4.81
C CYS A 173 0.23 9.39 -4.55
N ILE A 174 1.36 8.69 -4.43
CA ILE A 174 2.65 9.31 -4.11
C ILE A 174 3.11 10.27 -5.20
N GLY A 175 2.82 9.98 -6.47
CA GLY A 175 3.13 10.85 -7.61
C GLY A 175 2.51 12.24 -7.47
N ARG A 176 1.24 12.31 -7.09
CA ARG A 176 0.55 13.58 -6.76
C ARG A 176 1.13 14.25 -5.52
N SER A 177 1.46 13.48 -4.48
CA SER A 177 2.08 14.03 -3.26
C SER A 177 3.42 14.72 -3.55
N TYR A 178 4.28 14.12 -4.39
CA TYR A 178 5.55 14.74 -4.80
C TYR A 178 5.35 16.02 -5.62
N GLN A 179 4.21 16.14 -6.32
CA GLN A 179 3.81 17.37 -7.01
C GLN A 179 3.05 18.35 -6.10
N ARG A 180 2.94 18.07 -4.80
CA ARG A 180 2.20 18.87 -3.81
C ARG A 180 0.70 19.00 -4.14
N LEU A 181 0.15 17.99 -4.79
CA LEU A 181 -1.27 17.89 -5.12
C LEU A 181 -1.99 16.99 -4.10
N THR A 182 -3.29 17.21 -3.93
CA THR A 182 -4.14 16.32 -3.12
C THR A 182 -4.04 14.89 -3.63
N VAL A 183 -3.71 13.97 -2.74
CA VAL A 183 -3.62 12.53 -3.00
C VAL A 183 -4.99 11.99 -3.46
N LYS A 184 -4.96 11.17 -4.50
CA LYS A 184 -6.11 10.44 -5.06
C LYS A 184 -5.74 8.96 -5.26
N CYS A 185 -6.66 8.18 -5.81
CA CYS A 185 -6.38 6.80 -6.18
C CYS A 185 -6.97 6.52 -7.56
N ALA A 186 -6.19 5.87 -8.44
CA ALA A 186 -6.61 5.56 -9.81
C ALA A 186 -7.81 4.60 -9.86
N VAL A 187 -7.96 3.75 -8.84
CA VAL A 187 -9.05 2.77 -8.74
C VAL A 187 -10.13 3.17 -7.73
N ASN A 188 -9.84 4.12 -6.83
CA ASN A 188 -10.79 4.60 -5.82
C ASN A 188 -11.05 6.11 -5.97
N PRO A 189 -12.11 6.51 -6.71
CA PRO A 189 -12.41 7.92 -6.94
C PRO A 189 -12.89 8.65 -5.68
N VAL A 190 -13.31 7.93 -4.63
CA VAL A 190 -13.74 8.51 -3.34
C VAL A 190 -12.58 9.16 -2.60
N LEU A 191 -11.34 8.69 -2.81
CA LEU A 191 -10.20 9.24 -2.11
C LEU A 191 -9.94 10.70 -2.53
N GLY A 192 -10.18 11.62 -1.59
CA GLY A 192 -10.12 13.06 -1.81
C GLY A 192 -11.43 13.70 -2.29
N HIS A 193 -12.53 12.94 -2.27
CA HIS A 193 -13.88 13.32 -2.68
C HIS A 193 -14.91 12.59 -1.80
N ASP A 194 -14.99 12.95 -0.52
CA ASP A 194 -15.84 12.27 0.46
C ASP A 194 -17.32 12.32 0.06
N GLU A 195 -17.73 13.31 -0.75
CA GLU A 195 -19.08 13.40 -1.32
C GLU A 195 -19.44 12.24 -2.27
N LEU A 196 -18.44 11.50 -2.76
CA LEU A 196 -18.64 10.31 -3.58
C LEU A 196 -18.72 9.03 -2.76
N ASP A 197 -18.43 9.09 -1.45
CA ASP A 197 -18.57 7.94 -0.58
C ASP A 197 -20.05 7.56 -0.44
N ARG A 198 -20.35 6.27 -0.67
CA ARG A 198 -21.72 5.71 -0.58
C ARG A 198 -22.77 6.52 -1.36
N PRO A 199 -22.79 6.43 -2.70
CA PRO A 199 -23.71 7.22 -3.53
C PRO A 199 -25.18 6.92 -3.17
N GLU A 200 -25.97 7.99 -3.02
CA GLU A 200 -27.39 7.88 -2.67
C GLU A 200 -28.19 7.07 -3.70
N ARG A 201 -29.08 6.20 -3.21
CA ARG A 201 -30.01 5.45 -4.07
C ARG A 201 -30.88 6.42 -4.88
N ALA A 202 -31.13 6.07 -6.14
CA ALA A 202 -32.03 6.84 -7.00
C ALA A 202 -33.47 6.74 -6.48
N THR A 203 -34.14 7.88 -6.34
CA THR A 203 -35.57 7.94 -5.99
C THR A 203 -36.45 7.33 -7.08
N THR A 204 -36.04 7.47 -8.33
CA THR A 204 -36.70 6.87 -9.50
C THR A 204 -35.68 6.09 -10.34
N PRO A 205 -35.56 4.76 -10.15
CA PRO A 205 -34.71 3.91 -10.99
C PRO A 205 -35.02 4.06 -12.48
N ARG A 206 -33.97 3.97 -13.30
CA ARG A 206 -34.04 4.12 -14.77
C ARG A 206 -33.24 3.03 -15.46
N ARG A 207 -33.50 2.84 -16.76
CA ARG A 207 -32.64 2.06 -17.65
C ARG A 207 -31.49 2.95 -18.14
N VAL A 208 -30.26 2.51 -17.89
CA VAL A 208 -29.04 3.22 -18.26
C VAL A 208 -28.26 2.36 -19.24
N VAL A 209 -27.87 2.94 -20.38
CA VAL A 209 -26.97 2.28 -21.33
C VAL A 209 -25.62 3.00 -21.26
N VAL A 210 -24.56 2.26 -20.96
CA VAL A 210 -23.18 2.73 -20.98
C VAL A 210 -22.49 2.10 -22.19
N VAL A 211 -21.88 2.93 -23.03
CA VAL A 211 -21.16 2.49 -24.25
C VAL A 211 -19.67 2.70 -24.03
N GLY A 212 -18.90 1.62 -24.07
CA GLY A 212 -17.48 1.55 -23.74
C GLY A 212 -17.24 0.88 -22.38
N GLY A 213 -16.60 -0.29 -22.38
CA GLY A 213 -16.17 -1.09 -21.24
C GLY A 213 -14.79 -0.75 -20.71
N GLY A 214 -14.25 0.42 -21.04
CA GLY A 214 -13.05 0.96 -20.39
C GLY A 214 -13.31 1.39 -18.93
N PRO A 215 -12.27 1.83 -18.18
CA PRO A 215 -12.38 2.17 -16.76
C PRO A 215 -13.49 3.19 -16.43
N ALA A 216 -13.62 4.25 -17.24
CA ALA A 216 -14.66 5.26 -17.05
C ALA A 216 -16.08 4.68 -17.22
N GLY A 217 -16.28 3.83 -18.23
CA GLY A 217 -17.58 3.20 -18.48
C GLY A 217 -17.91 2.13 -17.44
N MET A 218 -16.94 1.33 -17.01
CA MET A 218 -17.13 0.36 -15.93
C MET A 218 -17.47 1.04 -14.60
N GLU A 219 -16.79 2.14 -14.25
CA GLU A 219 -17.08 2.87 -13.01
C GLU A 219 -18.45 3.56 -13.07
N ALA A 220 -18.80 4.19 -14.20
CA ALA A 220 -20.12 4.77 -14.41
C ALA A 220 -21.24 3.71 -14.32
N ALA A 221 -21.03 2.55 -14.94
CA ALA A 221 -21.97 1.44 -14.89
C ALA A 221 -22.13 0.88 -13.46
N ARG A 222 -21.02 0.67 -12.75
CA ARG A 222 -20.99 0.24 -11.35
C ARG A 222 -21.76 1.21 -10.45
N VAL A 223 -21.45 2.52 -10.52
CA VAL A 223 -22.07 3.52 -9.65
C VAL A 223 -23.57 3.61 -9.96
N ALA A 224 -23.96 3.65 -11.23
CA ALA A 224 -25.38 3.64 -11.62
C ALA A 224 -26.12 2.40 -11.09
N ALA A 225 -25.51 1.21 -11.21
CA ALA A 225 -26.09 -0.02 -10.69
C ALA A 225 -26.21 0.01 -9.15
N SER A 226 -25.19 0.49 -8.43
CA SER A 226 -25.20 0.60 -6.96
C SER A 226 -26.30 1.55 -6.45
N ARG A 227 -26.64 2.58 -7.25
CA ARG A 227 -27.76 3.50 -6.99
C ARG A 227 -29.13 2.89 -7.32
N GLY A 228 -29.19 1.69 -7.89
CA GLY A 228 -30.43 0.95 -8.19
C GLY A 228 -30.92 1.03 -9.64
N HIS A 229 -30.15 1.58 -10.58
CA HIS A 229 -30.52 1.60 -11.99
C HIS A 229 -30.39 0.22 -12.66
N GLN A 230 -31.16 -0.01 -13.73
CA GLN A 230 -30.98 -1.17 -14.61
C GLN A 230 -29.94 -0.82 -15.68
N VAL A 231 -28.72 -1.36 -15.57
CA VAL A 231 -27.59 -0.94 -16.41
C VAL A 231 -27.30 -1.99 -17.49
N SER A 232 -27.15 -1.53 -18.74
CA SER A 232 -26.55 -2.30 -19.83
C SER A 232 -25.22 -1.66 -20.21
N LEU A 233 -24.12 -2.39 -20.03
CA LEU A 233 -22.80 -2.01 -20.52
C LEU A 233 -22.55 -2.69 -21.87
N LEU A 234 -22.19 -1.89 -22.87
CA LEU A 234 -21.89 -2.34 -24.23
C LEU A 234 -20.41 -2.05 -24.54
N GLU A 235 -19.65 -3.08 -24.89
CA GLU A 235 -18.27 -2.95 -25.37
C GLU A 235 -18.14 -3.55 -26.78
N ALA A 236 -17.23 -3.01 -27.59
CA ALA A 236 -16.92 -3.56 -28.89
C ALA A 236 -16.18 -4.90 -28.74
N GLY A 237 -16.63 -5.94 -29.43
CA GLY A 237 -15.90 -7.22 -29.48
C GLY A 237 -14.64 -7.14 -30.36
N THR A 238 -13.64 -7.97 -30.09
CA THR A 238 -12.38 -8.08 -30.87
C THR A 238 -12.32 -9.32 -31.78
N GLY A 239 -13.43 -10.05 -31.94
CA GLY A 239 -13.51 -11.25 -32.78
C GLY A 239 -13.68 -10.96 -34.29
N PRO A 240 -13.28 -11.90 -35.18
CA PRO A 240 -13.35 -11.73 -36.64
C PRO A 240 -14.78 -11.78 -37.22
N ARG A 241 -15.82 -11.92 -36.40
CA ARG A 241 -17.22 -11.76 -36.81
C ARG A 241 -17.69 -10.38 -36.39
N ARG A 242 -18.03 -9.57 -37.40
CA ARG A 242 -18.65 -8.25 -37.26
C ARG A 242 -19.77 -8.25 -36.20
N ALA A 243 -19.73 -7.26 -35.32
CA ALA A 243 -20.88 -6.69 -34.60
C ALA A 243 -21.53 -7.49 -33.46
N ASP A 244 -20.81 -8.37 -32.76
CA ASP A 244 -21.29 -8.85 -31.47
C ASP A 244 -20.79 -7.91 -30.36
N HIS A 245 -21.63 -6.94 -29.96
CA HIS A 245 -21.39 -6.20 -28.71
C HIS A 245 -21.41 -7.21 -27.56
N HIS A 246 -20.32 -7.30 -26.80
CA HIS A 246 -20.37 -8.03 -25.53
C HIS A 246 -21.29 -7.25 -24.61
N ARG A 247 -22.50 -7.79 -24.42
CA ARG A 247 -23.53 -7.20 -23.56
C ARG A 247 -23.37 -7.79 -22.16
N ALA A 248 -22.68 -7.07 -21.29
CA ALA A 248 -22.76 -7.32 -19.86
C ALA A 248 -24.00 -6.56 -19.34
N GLN A 249 -25.10 -7.29 -19.13
CA GLN A 249 -26.19 -6.75 -18.31
C GLN A 249 -25.79 -6.88 -16.85
N VAL A 250 -25.57 -5.73 -16.21
CA VAL A 250 -25.30 -5.66 -14.77
C VAL A 250 -26.59 -5.19 -14.12
N THR A 251 -27.38 -6.17 -13.68
CA THR A 251 -28.56 -5.94 -12.85
C THR A 251 -28.20 -6.27 -11.41
N ALA A 252 -28.34 -5.30 -10.51
CA ALA A 252 -28.31 -5.59 -9.08
C ALA A 252 -29.72 -6.03 -8.62
N PRO A 253 -29.92 -7.12 -7.84
CA PRO A 253 -29.06 -8.30 -7.61
C PRO A 253 -29.58 -9.57 -8.35
N ALA A 254 -28.70 -10.57 -8.47
CA ALA A 254 -28.84 -11.84 -9.20
C ALA A 254 -28.75 -11.69 -10.73
N ALA A 255 -27.72 -12.16 -11.43
CA ALA A 255 -27.54 -13.59 -11.64
C ALA A 255 -26.18 -13.99 -12.27
N SER A 256 -25.15 -13.13 -12.31
CA SER A 256 -23.85 -13.52 -12.90
C SER A 256 -22.66 -13.23 -11.98
N ARG A 257 -21.66 -14.13 -11.96
CA ARG A 257 -20.38 -13.94 -11.24
C ARG A 257 -19.68 -12.64 -11.68
N GLN A 258 -19.83 -12.24 -12.94
CA GLN A 258 -19.30 -10.97 -13.48
C GLN A 258 -19.96 -9.73 -12.87
N ALA A 259 -21.24 -9.79 -12.50
CA ALA A 259 -21.94 -8.66 -11.88
C ALA A 259 -21.52 -8.45 -10.41
N ARG A 260 -21.12 -9.50 -9.69
CA ARG A 260 -20.73 -9.38 -8.26
C ARG A 260 -19.49 -8.52 -8.06
N GLY A 261 -18.49 -8.66 -8.94
CA GLY A 261 -17.27 -7.83 -8.90
C GLY A 261 -17.52 -6.35 -9.24
N LEU A 262 -18.60 -6.03 -9.95
CA LEU A 262 -18.93 -4.65 -10.33
C LEU A 262 -19.74 -3.91 -9.27
N VAL A 263 -20.68 -4.54 -8.56
CA VAL A 263 -21.66 -3.78 -7.74
C VAL A 263 -21.21 -3.56 -6.29
N GLY A 264 -20.21 -4.28 -5.79
CA GLY A 264 -19.59 -3.99 -4.50
C GLY A 264 -20.54 -3.95 -3.29
N GLN A 265 -21.66 -4.68 -3.32
CA GLN A 265 -22.60 -4.84 -2.19
C GLN A 265 -22.46 -6.18 -1.50
#